data_AF-A0A380U5B0-F1
#
_entry.id   AF-A0A380U5B0-F1
#
_cell.length_a   1.000
_cell.length_b   1.000
_cell.length_c   1.000
_cell.angle_alpha   90.00
_cell.angle_beta   90.00
_cell.angle_gamma   90.00
#
_symmetry.space_group_name_H-M   'P 1'
#
loop_
_entity.id
_entity.type
_entity.pdbx_description
1 polymer ?
#
loop_
_entity_poly.entity_id
_entity_poly.type
_entity_poly.pdbx_seq_one_letter_code
_entity_poly.pdbx_strand_id
1 'polypeptide(L)' 'MARFIKVENTVVNVDLICAVTERFVRERILAQGDDQPFDDYVSVSKGVNVFFGTTLEDSFISFENETVDSFLAKIEVA' A
#
# COMPACT_ATOMS: atom_id res chain seq x y z
N MET A 1 -2.37 -17.77 -19.75
CA MET A 1 -3.42 -16.76 -19.97
C MET A 1 -3.15 -15.66 -18.95
N ALA A 2 -3.03 -14.41 -19.38
CA ALA A 2 -2.64 -13.34 -18.47
C ALA A 2 -3.79 -12.96 -17.53
N ARG A 3 -3.51 -12.76 -16.25
CA ARG A 3 -4.52 -12.44 -15.21
C ARG A 3 -4.48 -10.97 -14.85
N PHE A 4 -5.65 -10.35 -14.80
CA PHE A 4 -5.79 -8.92 -14.51
C PHE A 4 -6.81 -8.69 -13.42
N ILE A 5 -6.48 -7.79 -12.50
CA ILE A 5 -7.40 -7.29 -11.48
C ILE A 5 -7.61 -5.79 -11.66
N LYS A 6 -8.82 -5.33 -11.36
CA LYS A 6 -9.11 -3.90 -11.24
C LYS A 6 -9.03 -3.50 -9.78
N VAL A 7 -8.20 -2.51 -9.48
CA VAL A 7 -8.05 -1.92 -8.15
C VAL A 7 -8.26 -0.42 -8.31
N GLU A 8 -9.30 0.10 -7.65
CA GLU A 8 -9.79 1.46 -7.87
C GLU A 8 -10.05 1.73 -9.37
N ASN A 9 -9.34 2.70 -9.95
CA ASN A 9 -9.42 3.06 -11.37
C ASN A 9 -8.26 2.49 -12.21
N THR A 10 -7.45 1.59 -11.64
CA THR A 10 -6.26 1.02 -12.28
C THR A 10 -6.48 -0.46 -12.58
N VAL A 11 -6.07 -0.89 -13.77
CA VAL A 11 -6.00 -2.31 -14.13
C VAL A 11 -4.57 -2.79 -13.94
N VAL A 12 -4.41 -3.86 -13.16
CA VAL A 12 -3.12 -4.40 -12.76
C VAL A 12 -2.95 -5.80 -13.34
N ASN A 13 -1.83 -6.04 -14.02
CA ASN A 13 -1.46 -7.39 -14.45
C ASN A 13 -0.85 -8.15 -13.27
N VAL A 14 -1.57 -9.15 -12.78
CA VAL A 14 -1.18 -9.95 -11.60
C VAL A 14 0.10 -10.72 -11.85
N ASP A 15 0.33 -11.16 -13.09
CA ASP A 15 1.49 -11.98 -13.43
C ASP A 15 2.81 -11.20 -13.43
N LEU A 16 2.74 -9.86 -13.34
CA LEU A 16 3.90 -8.99 -13.22
C LEU A 16 4.15 -8.52 -11.78
N ILE A 17 3.27 -8.88 -10.84
CA ILE A 17 3.42 -8.49 -9.43
C ILE A 17 4.51 -9.33 -8.80
N CYS A 18 5.51 -8.66 -8.22
CA CYS A 18 6.56 -9.30 -7.44
C CYS A 18 6.16 -9.38 -5.96
N ALA A 19 5.61 -8.30 -5.41
CA ALA A 19 5.23 -8.23 -4.00
C ALA A 19 4.11 -7.21 -3.76
N VAL A 20 3.37 -7.42 -2.68
CA VAL A 20 2.41 -6.46 -2.13
C VAL A 20 2.77 -6.23 -0.67
N THR A 21 3.00 -4.97 -0.30
CA THR A 21 3.35 -4.61 1.09
C THR A 21 2.38 -3.59 1.64
N GLU A 22 2.26 -3.53 2.96
CA GLU A 22 1.60 -2.39 3.60
C GLU A 22 2.37 -1.10 3.29
N ARG A 23 1.62 -0.01 3.11
CA ARG A 23 2.19 1.33 2.96
C ARG A 23 2.13 2.04 4.31
N PHE A 24 3.29 2.35 4.86
CA PHE A 24 3.38 3.14 6.09
C PHE A 24 3.65 4.60 5.79
N VAL A 25 2.83 5.48 6.37
CA VAL A 25 2.99 6.93 6.27
C VAL A 25 3.25 7.49 7.68
N ARG A 26 4.16 8.46 7.77
CA ARG A 26 4.39 9.19 9.01
C ARG A 26 3.35 10.29 9.17
N GLU A 27 2.56 10.21 10.22
CA GLU A 27 1.60 11.25 10.58
C GLU A 27 2.04 11.94 11.87
N ARG A 28 1.81 13.24 11.95
CA ARG A 28 2.09 14.01 13.16
C ARG A 28 1.03 13.67 14.22
N ILE A 29 1.47 13.36 15.42
CA ILE A 29 0.59 13.24 16.58
C ILE A 29 0.12 14.66 16.91
N LEU A 30 -1.18 14.92 16.77
CA LEU A 30 -1.77 16.18 17.21
C LEU A 30 -1.60 16.27 18.72
N ALA A 31 -0.88 17.28 19.19
CA ALA A 31 -0.60 17.50 20.60
C ALA A 31 -1.92 17.50 21.40
N GLN A 32 -2.05 16.57 22.35
CA GLN A 32 -3.20 16.52 23.28
C GLN A 32 -2.99 17.40 24.52
N GLY A 33 -2.29 18.52 24.38
CA GLY A 33 -2.04 19.48 25.45
C GLY A 33 -0.81 20.34 25.22
N ASP A 34 -0.71 21.44 25.97
CA ASP A 34 0.37 22.45 25.88
C ASP A 34 1.75 21.96 26.35
N ASP A 35 1.88 20.70 26.80
CA ASP A 35 3.08 20.18 27.47
C ASP A 35 4.02 19.32 26.58
N GLN A 36 3.80 19.24 25.27
CA GLN A 36 4.64 18.45 24.36
C GLN A 36 5.64 19.35 23.61
N PRO A 37 6.94 19.40 24.00
CA PRO A 37 7.93 20.30 23.41
C PRO A 37 8.44 19.85 22.02
N PHE A 38 8.06 18.66 21.55
CA PHE A 38 8.49 18.09 20.27
C PHE A 38 7.31 17.58 19.45
N ASP A 39 7.47 17.66 18.12
CA ASP A 39 6.55 17.04 17.17
C ASP A 39 6.76 15.53 17.17
N ASP A 40 5.91 14.82 17.92
CA ASP A 40 5.89 13.37 17.89
C ASP A 40 5.20 12.89 16.60
N TYR A 41 5.77 11.85 15.98
CA TYR A 41 5.22 11.24 14.77
C TYR A 41 4.88 9.78 15.03
N VAL A 42 3.77 9.33 14.46
CA VAL A 42 3.37 7.92 14.46
C VAL A 42 3.41 7.37 13.04
N SER A 43 3.82 6.12 12.90
CA SER A 43 3.76 5.39 11.63
C SER A 43 2.39 4.71 11.52
N VAL A 44 1.59 5.11 10.53
CA VAL A 44 0.24 4.57 10.31
C VAL A 44 0.21 3.82 8.99
N SER A 45 -0.39 2.62 9.00
CA SER A 45 -0.66 1.87 7.78
C SER A 45 -1.77 2.56 6.99
N LYS A 46 -1.46 2.99 5.76
CA LYS A 46 -2.33 3.74 4.84
C LYS A 46 -2.17 3.22 3.42
N GLY A 47 -2.87 2.15 3.13
CA GLY A 47 -2.89 1.55 1.81
C GLY A 47 -1.90 0.40 1.64
N VAL A 48 -1.67 0.04 0.39
CA VAL A 48 -0.67 -0.95 -0.03
C VAL A 48 0.25 -0.39 -1.12
N ASN A 49 1.46 -0.92 -1.19
CA ASN A 49 2.36 -0.76 -2.32
C ASN A 49 2.41 -2.08 -3.09
N VAL A 50 2.13 -2.01 -4.39
CA VAL A 50 2.19 -3.16 -5.30
C VAL A 50 3.42 -3.00 -6.18
N PHE A 51 4.38 -3.88 -6.01
CA PHE A 51 5.66 -3.88 -6.70
C PHE A 51 5.59 -4.76 -7.94
N PHE A 52 6.18 -4.29 -9.04
CA PHE A 52 6.20 -4.97 -10.32
C PHE A 52 7.62 -5.35 -10.73
N GLY A 53 7.74 -6.41 -11.53
CA GLY A 53 9.01 -6.84 -12.09
C GLY A 53 9.66 -7.95 -11.27
N THR A 54 10.97 -7.84 -11.05
CA THR A 54 11.74 -8.91 -10.39
C THR A 54 12.31 -8.51 -9.04
N THR A 55 12.39 -7.21 -8.78
CA THR A 55 12.93 -6.66 -7.54
C THR A 55 11.98 -5.61 -6.96
N LEU A 56 12.14 -5.31 -5.67
CA LEU A 56 11.40 -4.24 -5.01
C LEU A 56 11.89 -2.83 -5.41
N GLU A 57 12.97 -2.73 -6.19
CA GLU A 57 13.60 -1.48 -6.58
C GLU A 57 13.05 -0.92 -7.91
N ASP A 58 12.32 -1.75 -8.67
CA ASP A 58 11.94 -1.44 -10.06
C ASP A 58 10.86 -0.36 -10.15
N SER A 59 9.65 -0.66 -9.68
CA SER A 59 8.49 0.23 -9.76
C SER A 59 7.37 -0.29 -8.86
N PHE A 60 6.66 0.62 -8.19
CA PHE A 60 5.45 0.29 -7.45
C PHE A 60 4.31 1.27 -7.72
N ILE A 61 3.09 0.79 -7.55
CA ILE A 61 1.88 1.61 -7.52
C ILE A 61 1.33 1.56 -6.09
N SER A 62 1.05 2.72 -5.51
CA SER A 62 0.39 2.81 -4.21
C SER A 62 -1.12 2.90 -4.37
N PHE A 63 -1.85 2.10 -3.59
CA PHE A 63 -3.31 2.15 -3.48
C PHE A 63 -3.67 2.53 -2.05
N GLU A 64 -4.19 3.74 -1.84
CA GLU A 64 -4.37 4.31 -0.50
C GLU A 64 -5.57 3.73 0.24
N ASN A 65 -6.61 3.31 -0.50
CA ASN A 65 -7.84 2.76 0.07
C ASN A 65 -7.84 1.22 0.11
N GLU A 66 -6.67 0.59 -0.06
CA GLU A 66 -6.56 -0.86 -0.05
C GLU A 66 -5.82 -1.43 1.15
N THR A 67 -6.14 -2.67 1.48
CA THR A 67 -5.40 -3.47 2.47
C THR A 67 -4.77 -4.67 1.79
N VAL A 68 -3.74 -5.25 2.42
CA VAL A 68 -3.07 -6.45 1.89
C VAL A 68 -4.07 -7.60 1.72
N ASP A 69 -4.93 -7.82 2.71
CA ASP A 69 -5.95 -8.88 2.68
C ASP A 69 -6.97 -8.66 1.56
N SER A 70 -7.47 -7.43 1.41
CA SER A 70 -8.45 -7.09 0.36
C SER A 70 -7.82 -7.18 -1.04
N PHE A 71 -6.52 -6.92 -1.17
CA PHE A 71 -5.79 -7.11 -2.42
C PHE A 71 -5.56 -8.59 -2.74
N LEU A 72 -5.14 -9.39 -1.75
CA LEU A 72 -4.97 -10.84 -1.88
C LEU A 72 -6.28 -11.53 -2.32
N ALA A 73 -7.40 -11.18 -1.70
CA ALA A 73 -8.71 -11.72 -2.09
C ALA A 73 -9.07 -11.45 -3.57
N LYS A 74 -8.63 -10.32 -4.14
CA LYS A 74 -8.83 -10.03 -5.57
C LYS A 74 -7.95 -10.89 -6.47
N ILE A 75 -6.72 -11.18 -6.04
CA ILE A 75 -5.79 -12.06 -6.76
C ILE A 75 -6.32 -13.50 -6.82
N GLU A 76 -6.90 -14.00 -5.72
CA GLU A 76 -7.38 -15.39 -5.62
C GLU A 76 -8.56 -15.69 -6.56
N VAL A 77 -9.36 -14.66 -6.89
CA VAL A 77 -10.56 -14.79 -7.73
C VAL A 77 -10.28 -14.48 -9.21
N ALA A 78 -9.09 -13.96 -9.54
CA ALA A 78 -8.67 -13.58 -10.89
C ALA A 78 -7.92 -14.71 -11.63
#